data_AF-D5E8Y1-F1
#
_entry.id   AF-D5E8Y1-F1
#
_cell.length_a   1.000
_cell.length_b   1.000
_cell.length_c   1.000
_cell.angle_alpha   90.00
_cell.angle_beta   90.00
_cell.angle_gamma   90.00
#
_symmetry.space_group_name_H-M   'P 1'
#
loop_
_entity.id
_entity.type
_entity.pdbx_description
1 polymer ?
#
loop_
_entity_poly.entity_id
_entity_poly.type
_entity_poly.pdbx_seq_one_letter_code
_entity_poly.pdbx_strand_id
1 'polypeptide(L)'
;MQMIFNREGVLRAARLLLLTSFILIFLTPSFSLASDDTYFSGDNITVDLEIDANQETPAQLQLMIYNPHNKLVGNATHEFGLEKGENLVNYTMPFVTDTEGLHYLRYDIFADLDGGWTLVQSSTQYFDGQINDPPLIEIISPTEDGVYALDEDILFSANVSDPESHSFSVAWRSNVSGIIGNGTSLYASLAEGMHLINVTAEDERGAASNRSILIQVVESADDQEDGVTAGTGGGGTGSATIVTDTSLEDDTAAAGDGDATVSPGDREQTDVPDGDTDETPVGPEQEEESSFLPGFGAVFVVIGLLLAARFKRK
;
A
#
# COMPACT_ATOMS: atom_id res chain seq x y z
N MET A 1 -61.35 36.53 -62.71
CA MET A 1 -59.92 36.93 -62.61
C MET A 1 -59.79 37.70 -61.30
N GLN A 2 -59.19 37.23 -60.21
CA GLN A 2 -58.34 36.06 -59.96
C GLN A 2 -58.87 35.23 -58.76
N MET A 3 -58.51 33.94 -58.76
CA MET A 3 -58.44 33.08 -57.57
C MET A 3 -57.29 33.56 -56.66
N ILE A 4 -57.31 33.26 -55.36
CA ILE A 4 -56.24 32.52 -54.65
C ILE A 4 -56.69 32.26 -53.18
N PHE A 5 -56.83 30.95 -52.91
CA PHE A 5 -56.71 30.13 -51.70
C PHE A 5 -57.19 30.58 -50.30
N ASN A 6 -58.16 29.79 -49.83
CA ASN A 6 -58.57 29.50 -48.45
C ASN A 6 -57.47 28.72 -47.68
N ARG A 7 -57.39 28.90 -46.35
CA ARG A 7 -57.05 27.83 -45.39
C ARG A 7 -57.43 28.23 -43.95
N GLU A 8 -58.65 27.90 -43.55
CA GLU A 8 -58.87 27.47 -42.16
C GLU A 8 -58.09 26.17 -41.92
N GLY A 9 -57.34 26.11 -40.84
CA GLY A 9 -56.50 24.97 -40.49
C GLY A 9 -55.85 25.15 -39.13
N VAL A 10 -56.64 24.94 -38.08
CA VAL A 10 -56.23 24.28 -36.82
C VAL A 10 -54.77 24.54 -36.39
N LEU A 11 -54.47 25.68 -35.76
CA LEU A 11 -53.32 25.74 -34.86
C LEU A 11 -53.73 25.15 -33.50
N ARG A 12 -53.71 23.82 -33.44
CA ARG A 12 -53.52 23.11 -32.17
C ARG A 12 -52.14 23.45 -31.63
N ALA A 13 -52.09 23.66 -30.33
CA ALA A 13 -50.93 23.96 -29.51
C ALA A 13 -49.61 23.35 -30.02
N ALA A 14 -48.71 24.19 -30.50
CA ALA A 14 -47.28 23.96 -30.37
C ALA A 14 -46.81 24.86 -29.24
N ARG A 15 -46.99 24.39 -28.00
CA ARG A 15 -46.32 24.94 -26.85
C ARG A 15 -44.83 24.66 -27.10
N LEU A 16 -44.09 25.69 -27.47
CA LEU A 16 -42.65 25.64 -27.64
C LEU A 16 -42.03 25.38 -26.25
N LEU A 17 -41.92 24.11 -25.86
CA LEU A 17 -41.12 23.63 -24.74
C LEU A 17 -39.66 23.61 -25.21
N LEU A 18 -39.09 24.78 -25.42
CA LEU A 18 -37.64 24.96 -25.42
C LEU A 18 -37.32 25.82 -24.20
N LEU A 19 -36.35 25.35 -23.38
CA LEU A 19 -35.71 26.03 -22.24
C LEU A 19 -36.26 25.75 -20.82
N THR A 20 -36.35 24.48 -20.41
CA THR A 20 -36.30 24.14 -18.97
C THR A 20 -35.29 23.05 -18.60
N SER A 21 -34.78 22.27 -19.55
CA SER A 21 -33.90 21.11 -19.29
C SER A 21 -32.42 21.37 -19.60
N PHE A 22 -31.90 22.52 -19.20
CA PHE A 22 -30.45 22.76 -19.19
C PHE A 22 -30.02 22.93 -17.74
N ILE A 23 -29.32 21.93 -17.18
CA ILE A 23 -28.52 22.16 -15.98
C ILE A 23 -27.31 23.00 -16.42
N LEU A 24 -27.19 24.20 -15.88
CA LEU A 24 -25.97 25.00 -16.00
C LEU A 24 -25.12 24.69 -14.78
N ILE A 25 -24.32 23.62 -14.85
CA ILE A 25 -23.41 23.28 -13.76
C ILE A 25 -22.22 24.23 -13.85
N PHE A 26 -22.18 25.26 -12.98
CA PHE A 26 -20.91 25.91 -12.67
C PHE A 26 -20.16 25.01 -11.71
N LEU A 27 -19.24 24.21 -12.26
CA LEU A 27 -18.39 23.34 -11.46
C LEU A 27 -17.05 24.05 -11.26
N THR A 28 -16.72 24.38 -10.01
CA THR A 28 -15.32 24.45 -9.60
C THR A 28 -14.99 23.13 -8.93
N PRO A 29 -14.56 22.11 -9.68
CA PRO A 29 -14.04 20.94 -9.03
C PRO A 29 -12.80 21.37 -8.23
N SER A 30 -12.89 21.31 -6.91
CA SER A 30 -11.71 21.30 -6.08
C SER A 30 -11.48 19.84 -5.72
N PHE A 31 -10.39 19.28 -6.21
CA PHE A 31 -9.95 18.02 -5.67
C PHE A 31 -9.14 18.37 -4.44
N SER A 32 -9.47 17.77 -3.30
CA SER A 32 -8.52 17.72 -2.18
C SER A 32 -7.37 16.80 -2.63
N LEU A 33 -6.50 17.35 -3.47
CA LEU A 33 -5.29 16.67 -3.90
C LEU A 33 -4.35 16.55 -2.71
N ALA A 34 -3.71 15.40 -2.59
CA ALA A 34 -2.58 15.21 -1.69
C ALA A 34 -1.51 16.27 -1.96
N SER A 35 -0.58 16.47 -1.01
CA SER A 35 0.52 17.42 -1.21
C SER A 35 1.21 17.17 -2.56
N ASP A 36 1.36 18.22 -3.35
CA ASP A 36 2.03 18.18 -4.66
C ASP A 36 1.42 17.20 -5.68
N ASP A 37 0.11 16.95 -5.62
CA ASP A 37 -0.66 16.12 -6.58
C ASP A 37 -0.17 14.66 -6.70
N THR A 38 0.54 14.16 -5.67
CA THR A 38 1.09 12.80 -5.63
C THR A 38 0.29 11.90 -4.69
N TYR A 39 -0.13 10.74 -5.18
CA TYR A 39 -0.84 9.72 -4.41
C TYR A 39 -0.06 8.41 -4.43
N PHE A 40 0.05 7.75 -3.28
CA PHE A 40 0.58 6.40 -3.18
C PHE A 40 -0.56 5.38 -3.20
N SER A 41 -0.29 4.19 -3.73
CA SER A 41 -1.22 3.06 -3.64
C SER A 41 -1.62 2.81 -2.18
N GLY A 42 -2.93 2.69 -1.91
CA GLY A 42 -3.49 2.64 -0.55
C GLY A 42 -4.07 3.96 -0.06
N ASP A 43 -3.76 5.09 -0.72
CA ASP A 43 -4.41 6.38 -0.44
C ASP A 43 -5.90 6.37 -0.82
N ASN A 44 -6.60 7.39 -0.32
CA ASN A 44 -7.96 7.70 -0.73
C ASN A 44 -7.99 8.97 -1.57
N ILE A 45 -8.64 8.91 -2.73
CA ILE A 45 -8.92 10.09 -3.57
C ILE A 45 -10.28 10.65 -3.18
N THR A 46 -10.31 11.94 -2.85
CA THR A 46 -11.53 12.66 -2.51
C THR A 46 -11.88 13.65 -3.61
N VAL A 47 -13.13 13.59 -4.06
CA VAL A 47 -13.72 14.44 -5.08
C VAL A 47 -14.69 15.39 -4.40
N ASP A 48 -14.41 16.69 -4.42
CA ASP A 48 -15.36 17.72 -4.01
C ASP A 48 -15.95 18.40 -5.25
N LEU A 49 -17.26 18.29 -5.39
CA LEU A 49 -18.02 18.88 -6.48
C LEU A 49 -18.97 19.93 -5.91
N GLU A 50 -18.91 21.13 -6.46
CA GLU A 50 -19.92 22.17 -6.28
C GLU A 50 -20.81 22.18 -7.53
N ILE A 51 -22.10 21.87 -7.37
CA ILE A 51 -23.06 21.71 -8.45
C ILE A 51 -24.23 22.67 -8.24
N ASP A 52 -24.38 23.67 -9.10
CA ASP A 52 -25.59 24.49 -9.15
C ASP A 52 -26.64 23.81 -10.06
N ALA A 53 -27.75 23.36 -9.47
CA ALA A 53 -28.83 22.68 -10.16
C ALA A 53 -30.08 23.54 -10.25
N ASN A 54 -30.79 23.46 -11.38
CA ASN A 54 -31.97 24.30 -11.63
C ASN A 54 -33.29 23.68 -11.13
N GLN A 55 -33.26 22.39 -10.76
CA GLN A 55 -34.40 21.60 -10.30
C GLN A 55 -33.94 20.48 -9.37
N GLU A 56 -34.88 19.94 -8.61
CA GLU A 56 -34.65 18.72 -7.84
C GLU A 56 -34.68 17.51 -8.77
N THR A 57 -33.66 16.66 -8.68
CA THR A 57 -33.54 15.46 -9.51
C THR A 57 -32.60 14.43 -8.88
N PRO A 58 -32.87 13.11 -9.02
CA PRO A 58 -31.85 12.10 -8.80
C PRO A 58 -30.64 12.34 -9.71
N ALA A 59 -29.45 12.07 -9.17
CA ALA A 59 -28.17 12.21 -9.85
C ALA A 59 -27.24 11.04 -9.48
N GLN A 60 -26.25 10.80 -10.33
CA GLN A 60 -25.24 9.77 -10.14
C GLN A 60 -23.88 10.28 -10.61
N LEU A 61 -22.86 10.13 -9.77
CA LEU A 61 -21.47 10.39 -10.07
C LEU A 61 -20.79 9.05 -10.37
N GLN A 62 -20.22 8.90 -11.56
CA GLN A 62 -19.35 7.78 -11.91
C GLN A 62 -17.91 8.28 -11.92
N LEU A 63 -17.04 7.57 -11.21
CA LEU A 63 -15.60 7.83 -11.15
C LEU A 63 -14.82 6.67 -11.76
N MET A 64 -13.80 6.97 -12.55
CA MET A 64 -12.93 6.00 -13.20
C MET A 64 -11.48 6.48 -13.15
N ILE A 65 -10.60 5.70 -12.54
CA ILE A 65 -9.16 5.98 -12.47
C ILE A 65 -8.44 5.07 -13.47
N TYR A 66 -7.61 5.68 -14.29
CA TYR A 66 -6.77 4.99 -15.26
C TYR A 66 -5.29 5.23 -14.94
N ASN A 67 -4.48 4.20 -15.16
CA ASN A 67 -3.04 4.28 -15.03
C ASN A 67 -2.37 4.86 -16.29
N PRO A 68 -1.04 5.06 -16.30
CA PRO A 68 -0.31 5.62 -17.45
C PRO A 68 -0.45 4.81 -18.75
N HIS A 69 -0.83 3.53 -18.64
CA HIS A 69 -1.06 2.63 -19.76
C HIS A 69 -2.53 2.59 -20.21
N ASN A 70 -3.37 3.53 -19.75
CA ASN A 70 -4.81 3.57 -19.98
C ASN A 70 -5.58 2.32 -19.48
N LYS A 71 -5.04 1.59 -18.52
CA LYS A 71 -5.75 0.49 -17.83
C LYS A 71 -6.58 1.09 -16.69
N LEU A 72 -7.85 0.72 -16.62
CA LEU A 72 -8.73 1.07 -15.51
C LEU A 72 -8.22 0.36 -14.23
N VAL A 73 -7.88 1.13 -13.21
CA VAL A 73 -7.37 0.63 -11.91
C VAL A 73 -8.32 0.88 -10.75
N GLY A 74 -9.26 1.83 -10.89
CA GLY A 74 -10.29 2.07 -9.91
C GLY A 74 -11.57 2.55 -10.57
N ASN A 75 -12.72 2.19 -10.02
CA ASN A 75 -13.99 2.80 -10.39
C ASN A 75 -14.92 2.87 -9.18
N ALA A 76 -15.86 3.81 -9.22
CA ALA A 76 -16.88 3.96 -8.22
C ALA A 76 -18.14 4.60 -8.82
N THR A 77 -19.27 4.38 -8.16
CA THR A 77 -20.54 5.03 -8.51
C THR A 77 -21.22 5.49 -7.23
N HIS A 78 -21.60 6.76 -7.20
CA HIS A 78 -22.26 7.39 -6.06
C HIS A 78 -23.56 8.04 -6.50
N GLU A 79 -24.68 7.58 -5.95
CA GLU A 79 -26.00 8.18 -6.19
C GLU A 79 -26.29 9.25 -5.15
N PHE A 80 -26.86 10.37 -5.60
CA PHE A 80 -27.22 11.51 -4.75
C PHE A 80 -28.46 12.21 -5.31
N GLY A 81 -29.10 13.03 -4.49
CA GLY A 81 -30.17 13.93 -4.93
C GLY A 81 -29.61 15.33 -5.15
N LEU A 82 -29.95 15.95 -6.27
CA LEU A 82 -29.74 17.38 -6.45
C LEU A 82 -30.94 18.14 -5.89
N GLU A 83 -30.67 19.19 -5.13
CA GLU A 83 -31.62 20.24 -4.78
C GLU A 83 -31.48 21.41 -5.74
N LYS A 84 -32.53 22.23 -5.88
CA LYS A 84 -32.43 23.46 -6.68
C LYS A 84 -31.51 24.48 -5.98
N GLY A 85 -30.50 24.95 -6.70
CA GLY A 85 -29.44 25.85 -6.22
C GLY A 85 -28.11 25.11 -6.09
N GLU A 86 -27.23 25.63 -5.25
CA GLU A 86 -25.90 25.06 -4.97
C GLU A 86 -26.00 23.74 -4.18
N ASN A 87 -25.24 22.73 -4.63
CA ASN A 87 -25.10 21.44 -3.98
C ASN A 87 -23.61 21.15 -3.79
N LEU A 88 -23.25 20.59 -2.64
CA LEU A 88 -21.89 20.11 -2.37
C LEU A 88 -21.91 18.59 -2.31
N VAL A 89 -21.13 17.96 -3.19
CA VAL A 89 -20.96 16.51 -3.23
C VAL A 89 -19.52 16.20 -2.90
N ASN A 90 -19.31 15.54 -1.76
CA ASN A 90 -18.01 15.02 -1.34
C ASN A 90 -18.06 13.50 -1.46
N TYR A 91 -17.15 12.93 -2.25
CA TYR A 91 -17.06 11.48 -2.39
C TYR A 91 -15.62 11.02 -2.37
N THR A 92 -15.34 9.99 -1.57
CA THR A 92 -14.02 9.42 -1.39
C THR A 92 -13.99 7.99 -1.94
N MET A 93 -12.96 7.66 -2.71
CA MET A 93 -12.72 6.30 -3.19
C MET A 93 -11.26 5.88 -2.95
N PRO A 94 -11.00 4.59 -2.68
CA PRO A 94 -9.65 4.09 -2.55
C PRO A 94 -8.91 4.16 -3.90
N PHE A 95 -7.62 4.45 -3.83
CA PHE A 95 -6.69 4.39 -4.95
C PHE A 95 -5.71 3.26 -4.73
N VAL A 96 -5.62 2.36 -5.69
CA VAL A 96 -4.66 1.25 -5.69
C VAL A 96 -4.05 1.19 -7.08
N THR A 97 -2.73 1.15 -7.15
CA THR A 97 -2.00 1.03 -8.42
C THR A 97 -0.80 0.11 -8.29
N ASP A 98 -0.46 -0.55 -9.39
CA ASP A 98 0.74 -1.37 -9.59
C ASP A 98 1.77 -0.67 -10.50
N THR A 99 1.52 0.59 -10.85
CA THR A 99 2.36 1.36 -11.76
C THR A 99 2.57 2.76 -11.24
N GLU A 100 3.79 3.27 -11.36
CA GLU A 100 4.13 4.66 -11.09
C GLU A 100 3.85 5.56 -12.30
N GLY A 101 3.66 6.86 -12.04
CA GLY A 101 3.59 7.92 -13.04
C GLY A 101 2.20 8.55 -13.19
N LEU A 102 1.99 9.20 -14.34
CA LEU A 102 0.79 10.02 -14.60
C LEU A 102 -0.49 9.18 -14.74
N HIS A 103 -1.33 9.22 -13.71
CA HIS A 103 -2.68 8.67 -13.72
C HIS A 103 -3.69 9.73 -14.15
N TYR A 104 -4.91 9.31 -14.45
CA TYR A 104 -6.02 10.23 -14.55
C TYR A 104 -7.32 9.68 -13.98
N LEU A 105 -8.04 10.55 -13.29
CA LEU A 105 -9.40 10.35 -12.84
C LEU A 105 -10.35 11.00 -13.84
N ARG A 106 -11.21 10.21 -14.45
CA ARG A 106 -12.38 10.68 -15.18
C ARG A 106 -13.59 10.65 -14.25
N TYR A 107 -14.41 11.69 -14.31
CA TYR A 107 -15.73 11.67 -13.69
C TYR A 107 -16.82 12.02 -14.68
N ASP A 108 -17.95 11.32 -14.56
CA ASP A 108 -19.16 11.53 -15.34
C ASP A 108 -20.33 11.74 -14.37
N ILE A 109 -21.09 12.82 -14.54
CA ILE A 109 -22.28 13.14 -13.74
C ILE A 109 -23.51 12.90 -14.60
N PHE A 110 -24.39 12.04 -14.13
CA PHE A 110 -25.70 11.77 -14.72
C PHE A 110 -26.80 12.36 -13.85
N ALA A 111 -27.88 12.82 -14.48
CA ALA A 111 -29.10 13.27 -13.79
C ALA A 111 -30.33 12.70 -14.48
N ASP A 112 -31.36 12.38 -13.70
CA ASP A 112 -32.65 11.90 -14.20
C ASP A 112 -33.59 13.07 -14.54
N LEU A 113 -33.48 13.59 -15.75
CA LEU A 113 -34.21 14.79 -16.16
C LEU A 113 -35.62 14.52 -16.69
N ASP A 114 -35.89 13.30 -17.16
CA ASP A 114 -37.11 12.94 -17.87
C ASP A 114 -37.53 11.47 -17.72
N GLY A 115 -37.09 10.79 -16.66
CA GLY A 115 -37.32 9.36 -16.41
C GLY A 115 -36.20 8.47 -16.94
N GLY A 116 -35.00 9.03 -17.11
CA GLY A 116 -33.80 8.36 -17.60
C GLY A 116 -32.52 9.14 -17.32
N TRP A 117 -31.42 8.40 -17.17
CA TRP A 117 -30.11 8.98 -16.90
C TRP A 117 -29.56 9.75 -18.12
N THR A 118 -29.38 11.05 -17.95
CA THR A 118 -28.74 11.93 -18.93
C THR A 118 -27.37 12.34 -18.41
N LEU A 119 -26.31 12.18 -19.22
CA LEU A 119 -24.98 12.73 -18.91
C LEU A 119 -25.06 14.26 -18.95
N VAL A 120 -24.86 14.91 -17.81
CA VAL A 120 -24.94 16.37 -17.68
C VAL A 120 -23.56 17.01 -17.60
N GLN A 121 -22.54 16.26 -17.17
CA GLN A 121 -21.16 16.73 -17.16
C GLN A 121 -20.16 15.57 -17.19
N SER A 122 -18.99 15.83 -17.76
CA SER A 122 -17.83 14.95 -17.71
C SER A 122 -16.56 15.79 -17.64
N SER A 123 -15.53 15.28 -16.97
CA SER A 123 -14.18 15.85 -17.02
C SER A 123 -13.11 14.82 -16.66
N THR A 124 -11.86 15.21 -16.85
CA THR A 124 -10.67 14.42 -16.54
C THR A 124 -9.69 15.27 -15.75
N GLN A 125 -9.08 14.66 -14.74
CA GLN A 125 -8.00 15.23 -13.95
C GLN A 125 -6.81 14.29 -13.92
N TYR A 126 -5.62 14.85 -13.91
CA TYR A 126 -4.37 14.10 -13.88
C TYR A 126 -3.73 14.26 -12.50
N PHE A 127 -3.07 13.21 -12.04
CA PHE A 127 -2.30 13.20 -10.80
C PHE A 127 -1.13 12.23 -10.96
N ASP A 128 -0.10 12.38 -10.14
CA ASP A 128 1.01 11.43 -10.12
C ASP A 128 0.67 10.30 -9.13
N GLY A 129 0.71 9.06 -9.61
CA GLY A 129 0.46 7.88 -8.79
C GLY A 129 1.75 7.13 -8.56
N GLN A 130 2.00 6.73 -7.33
CA GLN A 130 3.17 5.98 -6.90
C GLN A 130 2.72 4.62 -6.36
N ILE A 131 3.55 3.60 -6.52
CA ILE A 131 3.35 2.33 -5.80
C ILE A 131 3.67 2.54 -4.32
N ASN A 132 3.22 1.62 -3.47
CA ASN A 132 3.50 1.65 -2.04
C ASN A 132 4.14 0.31 -1.67
N ASP A 133 5.45 0.30 -1.44
CA ASP A 133 6.17 -0.88 -1.01
C ASP A 133 6.00 -1.11 0.50
N PRO A 134 5.96 -2.37 0.96
CA PRO A 134 5.81 -2.65 2.38
C PRO A 134 7.12 -2.35 3.15
N PRO A 135 7.04 -2.04 4.45
CA PRO A 135 8.23 -1.87 5.28
C PRO A 135 9.15 -3.08 5.23
N LEU A 136 10.46 -2.86 5.23
CA LEU A 136 11.49 -3.90 5.29
C LEU A 136 11.78 -4.28 6.75
N ILE A 137 11.88 -5.58 7.03
CA ILE A 137 12.15 -6.10 8.39
C ILE A 137 13.43 -6.94 8.39
N GLU A 138 14.32 -6.63 9.33
CA GLU A 138 15.49 -7.44 9.70
C GLU A 138 15.40 -7.76 11.21
N ILE A 139 15.22 -9.04 11.55
CA ILE A 139 15.18 -9.48 12.96
C ILE A 139 16.60 -9.46 13.53
N ILE A 140 16.78 -8.77 14.66
CA ILE A 140 18.05 -8.68 15.40
C ILE A 140 18.07 -9.68 16.55
N SER A 141 16.94 -9.80 17.26
CA SER A 141 16.75 -10.71 18.39
C SER A 141 15.28 -11.13 18.44
N PRO A 142 14.96 -12.39 18.78
CA PRO A 142 15.88 -13.48 19.09
C PRO A 142 16.71 -13.95 17.88
N THR A 143 17.68 -14.84 18.10
CA THR A 143 18.47 -15.46 17.01
C THR A 143 17.83 -16.77 16.55
N GLU A 144 18.02 -17.11 15.26
CA GLU A 144 17.46 -18.33 14.69
C GLU A 144 17.96 -19.57 15.44
N ASP A 145 17.05 -20.49 15.70
CA ASP A 145 17.27 -21.70 16.51
C ASP A 145 17.82 -21.42 17.92
N GLY A 146 17.65 -20.20 18.43
CA GLY A 146 18.08 -19.80 19.76
C GLY A 146 17.33 -20.57 20.84
N VAL A 147 18.03 -20.90 21.93
CA VAL A 147 17.46 -21.55 23.12
C VAL A 147 17.45 -20.54 24.27
N TYR A 148 16.27 -20.32 24.82
CA TYR A 148 16.01 -19.37 25.90
C TYR A 148 15.42 -20.09 27.12
N ALA A 149 15.66 -19.55 28.30
CA ALA A 149 15.13 -20.08 29.53
C ALA A 149 13.65 -19.75 29.70
N LEU A 150 12.90 -20.65 30.35
CA LEU A 150 11.56 -20.36 30.85
C LEU A 150 11.64 -19.17 31.82
N ASP A 151 10.67 -18.27 31.74
CA ASP A 151 10.61 -17.00 32.48
C ASP A 151 11.74 -16.00 32.19
N GLU A 152 12.64 -16.30 31.24
CA GLU A 152 13.60 -15.33 30.72
C GLU A 152 12.85 -14.17 30.04
N ASP A 153 13.29 -12.94 30.31
CA ASP A 153 12.79 -11.77 29.61
C ASP A 153 13.53 -11.64 28.27
N ILE A 154 13.00 -12.32 27.24
CA ILE A 154 13.62 -12.42 25.92
C ILE A 154 13.50 -11.08 25.21
N LEU A 155 14.61 -10.57 24.67
CA LEU A 155 14.59 -9.39 23.81
C LEU A 155 14.03 -9.75 22.43
N PHE A 156 12.95 -9.10 22.03
CA PHE A 156 12.46 -9.05 20.66
C PHE A 156 12.86 -7.71 20.07
N SER A 157 13.66 -7.72 19.01
CA SER A 157 14.17 -6.52 18.37
C SER A 157 14.31 -6.74 16.87
N ALA A 158 13.86 -5.77 16.07
CA ALA A 158 14.03 -5.75 14.64
C ALA A 158 14.38 -4.34 14.15
N ASN A 159 15.26 -4.27 13.15
CA ASN A 159 15.40 -3.07 12.34
C ASN A 159 14.25 -3.05 11.32
N VAL A 160 13.48 -1.97 11.31
CA VAL A 160 12.35 -1.79 10.40
C VAL A 160 12.48 -0.44 9.73
N SER A 161 12.40 -0.42 8.41
CA SER A 161 12.47 0.79 7.59
C SER A 161 11.50 0.70 6.43
N ASP A 162 10.86 1.82 6.13
CA ASP A 162 9.96 1.95 4.99
C ASP A 162 10.68 2.65 3.82
N PRO A 163 10.69 2.11 2.59
CA PRO A 163 11.42 2.70 1.45
C PRO A 163 10.96 4.13 1.12
N GLU A 164 9.66 4.39 1.25
CA GLU A 164 9.00 5.67 1.01
C GLU A 164 9.00 6.58 2.25
N SER A 165 9.58 6.11 3.36
CA SER A 165 9.59 6.79 4.66
C SER A 165 8.20 7.05 5.24
N HIS A 166 7.22 6.21 4.90
CA HIS A 166 5.91 6.23 5.52
C HIS A 166 5.96 5.82 6.99
N SER A 167 4.97 6.27 7.77
CA SER A 167 4.80 5.80 9.14
C SER A 167 4.33 4.35 9.14
N PHE A 168 4.83 3.54 10.06
CA PHE A 168 4.48 2.13 10.17
C PHE A 168 4.28 1.67 11.62
N SER A 169 3.62 0.52 11.76
CA SER A 169 3.44 -0.21 13.01
C SER A 169 4.13 -1.57 12.95
N VAL A 170 4.57 -2.09 14.09
CA VAL A 170 5.26 -3.40 14.19
C VAL A 170 4.58 -4.23 15.26
N ALA A 171 4.26 -5.49 14.96
CA ALA A 171 3.63 -6.43 15.86
C ALA A 171 4.36 -7.79 15.89
N TRP A 172 4.55 -8.33 17.10
CA TRP A 172 5.20 -9.61 17.36
C TRP A 172 4.19 -10.63 17.88
N ARG A 173 4.24 -11.86 17.35
CA ARG A 173 3.37 -12.98 17.74
C ARG A 173 4.14 -14.28 17.79
N SER A 174 3.71 -15.18 18.67
CA SER A 174 4.13 -16.58 18.74
C SER A 174 2.94 -17.49 18.41
N ASN A 175 3.21 -18.59 17.72
CA ASN A 175 2.24 -19.68 17.54
C ASN A 175 1.79 -20.35 18.85
N VAL A 176 2.61 -20.29 19.92
CA VAL A 176 2.31 -20.90 21.22
C VAL A 176 1.77 -19.87 22.20
N SER A 177 2.48 -18.75 22.40
CA SER A 177 2.10 -17.73 23.40
C SER A 177 1.09 -16.69 22.89
N GLY A 178 0.80 -16.66 21.58
CA GLY A 178 -0.09 -15.66 20.99
C GLY A 178 0.57 -14.30 20.81
N ILE A 179 -0.10 -13.22 21.17
CA ILE A 179 0.43 -11.85 21.01
C ILE A 179 1.56 -11.63 22.01
N ILE A 180 2.72 -11.20 21.52
CA ILE A 180 3.89 -10.86 22.34
C ILE A 180 3.87 -9.37 22.66
N GLY A 181 3.71 -8.52 21.63
CA GLY A 181 3.65 -7.07 21.80
C GLY A 181 3.78 -6.31 20.49
N ASN A 182 3.93 -4.98 20.60
CA ASN A 182 4.11 -4.07 19.47
C ASN A 182 5.38 -3.23 19.66
N GLY A 183 5.92 -2.75 18.54
CA GLY A 183 7.13 -1.93 18.49
C GLY A 183 8.33 -2.66 17.90
N THR A 184 9.36 -1.88 17.53
CA THR A 184 10.61 -2.41 16.96
C THR A 184 11.48 -3.09 18.00
N SER A 185 11.27 -2.81 19.30
CA SER A 185 11.97 -3.48 20.40
C SER A 185 11.07 -3.59 21.63
N LEU A 186 11.02 -4.78 22.23
CA LEU A 186 10.30 -5.09 23.47
C LEU A 186 10.93 -6.31 24.16
N TYR A 187 10.65 -6.47 25.45
CA TYR A 187 10.98 -7.67 26.20
C TYR A 187 9.71 -8.45 26.55
N ALA A 188 9.77 -9.77 26.50
CA ALA A 188 8.70 -10.63 26.95
C ALA A 188 9.21 -12.04 27.30
N SER A 189 8.57 -12.68 28.26
CA SER A 189 8.72 -14.12 28.50
C SER A 189 7.72 -14.93 27.67
N LEU A 190 8.08 -16.16 27.34
CA LEU A 190 7.26 -17.09 26.57
C LEU A 190 7.05 -18.39 27.36
N ALA A 191 5.98 -19.12 27.03
CA ALA A 191 5.77 -20.46 27.57
C ALA A 191 6.89 -21.42 27.12
N GLU A 192 7.05 -22.55 27.79
CA GLU A 192 7.97 -23.60 27.34
C GLU A 192 7.52 -24.18 25.98
N GLY A 193 8.48 -24.45 25.09
CA GLY A 193 8.22 -25.16 23.83
C GLY A 193 8.99 -24.63 22.63
N MET A 194 8.60 -25.11 21.44
CA MET A 194 9.10 -24.61 20.16
C MET A 194 8.20 -23.48 19.66
N HIS A 195 8.77 -22.28 19.49
CA HIS A 195 8.04 -21.10 19.04
C HIS A 195 8.47 -20.71 17.63
N LEU A 196 7.50 -20.58 16.74
CA LEU A 196 7.64 -19.78 15.53
C LEU A 196 7.20 -18.35 15.88
N ILE A 197 8.17 -17.46 15.98
CA ILE A 197 7.94 -16.04 16.25
C ILE A 197 7.75 -15.36 14.90
N ASN A 198 6.63 -14.65 14.74
CA ASN A 198 6.31 -13.86 13.57
C ASN A 198 6.30 -12.37 13.93
N VAL A 199 7.10 -11.58 13.23
CA VAL A 199 7.05 -10.12 13.27
C VAL A 199 6.38 -9.63 11.98
N THR A 200 5.49 -8.66 12.12
CA THR A 200 4.79 -8.02 10.99
C THR A 200 4.95 -6.52 11.10
N ALA A 201 5.30 -5.88 10.00
CA ALA A 201 5.34 -4.44 9.88
C ALA A 201 4.36 -4.01 8.80
N GLU A 202 3.54 -3.00 9.08
CA GLU A 202 2.50 -2.47 8.19
C GLU A 202 2.54 -0.95 8.22
N ASP A 203 2.59 -0.34 7.04
CA ASP A 203 2.56 1.12 6.89
C ASP A 203 1.14 1.71 7.03
N GLU A 204 1.05 3.03 7.05
CA GLU A 204 -0.22 3.76 7.17
C GLU A 204 -1.17 3.62 5.96
N ARG A 205 -0.70 3.06 4.84
CA ARG A 205 -1.43 2.82 3.59
C ARG A 205 -1.80 1.34 3.40
N GLY A 206 -1.43 0.48 4.36
CA GLY A 206 -1.79 -0.94 4.41
C GLY A 206 -0.84 -1.87 3.67
N ALA A 207 0.33 -1.41 3.17
CA ALA A 207 1.33 -2.35 2.71
C ALA A 207 2.06 -2.97 3.91
N ALA A 208 2.17 -4.30 3.89
CA ALA A 208 2.70 -5.06 5.02
C ALA A 208 3.72 -6.10 4.60
N SER A 209 4.73 -6.31 5.45
CA SER A 209 5.67 -7.43 5.34
C SER A 209 5.72 -8.23 6.64
N ASN A 210 6.22 -9.46 6.54
CA ASN A 210 6.46 -10.30 7.70
C ASN A 210 7.83 -10.99 7.62
N ARG A 211 8.33 -11.37 8.80
CA ARG A 211 9.47 -12.27 8.98
C ARG A 211 9.17 -13.22 10.12
N SER A 212 9.70 -14.43 10.03
CA SER A 212 9.58 -15.41 11.09
C SER A 212 10.93 -15.98 11.48
N ILE A 213 11.03 -16.40 12.73
CA ILE A 213 12.21 -17.03 13.32
C ILE A 213 11.78 -18.15 14.26
N LEU A 214 12.47 -19.29 14.21
CA LEU A 214 12.23 -20.40 15.11
C LEU A 214 13.13 -20.27 16.35
N ILE A 215 12.54 -20.45 17.53
CA ILE A 215 13.28 -20.51 18.81
C ILE A 215 12.74 -21.64 19.68
N GLN A 216 13.52 -22.02 20.68
CA GLN A 216 13.12 -22.96 21.71
C GLN A 216 13.18 -22.30 23.08
N VAL A 217 12.14 -22.51 23.89
CA VAL A 217 12.10 -22.12 25.30
C VAL A 217 12.10 -23.39 26.13
N VAL A 218 13.05 -23.51 27.07
CA VAL A 218 13.24 -24.70 27.92
C VAL A 218 13.27 -24.31 29.40
N GLU A 219 12.84 -25.20 30.30
CA GLU A 219 13.03 -24.98 31.74
C GLU A 219 14.50 -24.71 32.08
N SER A 220 14.75 -23.73 32.94
CA SER A 220 16.09 -23.45 33.46
C SER A 220 16.58 -24.61 34.33
N ALA A 221 17.81 -25.07 34.11
CA ALA A 221 18.39 -26.18 34.85
C ALA A 221 18.67 -25.88 36.35
N ASP A 222 18.58 -24.62 36.77
CA ASP A 222 18.94 -24.16 38.13
C ASP A 222 17.85 -24.40 39.20
N ASP A 223 16.64 -24.84 38.84
CA ASP A 223 15.57 -25.16 39.81
C ASP A 223 15.55 -26.63 40.27
N GLN A 224 16.59 -27.40 39.95
CA GLN A 224 16.74 -28.81 40.38
C GLN A 224 17.71 -28.98 41.57
N GLU A 225 17.78 -28.03 42.50
CA GLU A 225 18.48 -28.22 43.79
C GLU A 225 17.64 -27.71 44.98
N ASP A 226 16.64 -28.46 45.43
CA ASP A 226 16.43 -28.73 46.87
C ASP A 226 15.43 -29.88 47.09
N GLY A 227 15.94 -31.11 46.98
CA GLY A 227 15.24 -32.33 47.36
C GLY A 227 16.00 -33.12 48.43
N VAL A 228 16.76 -32.45 49.32
CA VAL A 228 17.41 -33.15 50.44
C VAL A 228 16.44 -33.23 51.60
N THR A 229 15.64 -34.30 51.63
CA THR A 229 14.91 -34.69 52.85
C THR A 229 15.92 -35.02 53.95
N ALA A 230 16.05 -34.13 54.94
CA ALA A 230 16.79 -34.36 56.17
C ALA A 230 16.15 -35.51 56.98
N GLY A 231 16.73 -36.71 56.87
CA GLY A 231 16.47 -37.84 57.74
C GLY A 231 17.53 -37.92 58.84
N THR A 232 17.15 -37.56 60.06
CA THR A 232 17.96 -37.69 61.27
C THR A 232 18.37 -39.14 61.56
N GLY A 233 19.66 -39.40 61.74
CA GLY A 233 20.17 -40.69 62.26
C GLY A 233 21.68 -40.60 62.56
N GLY A 234 22.04 -40.57 63.83
CA GLY A 234 23.39 -40.25 64.29
C GLY A 234 24.39 -41.41 64.40
N GLY A 235 25.62 -41.03 64.77
CA GLY A 235 26.61 -41.89 65.43
C GLY A 235 27.85 -42.23 64.61
N GLY A 236 29.03 -41.83 65.10
CA GLY A 236 30.28 -42.51 64.73
C GLY A 236 31.52 -41.62 64.53
N THR A 237 32.21 -41.33 65.63
CA THR A 237 33.67 -41.31 65.83
C THR A 237 34.65 -41.36 64.64
N GLY A 238 35.66 -40.47 64.66
CA GLY A 238 36.97 -40.64 64.01
C GLY A 238 37.52 -39.33 63.44
N SER A 239 38.29 -38.55 64.21
CA SER A 239 39.76 -38.62 64.28
C SER A 239 40.49 -37.86 63.16
N ALA A 240 40.83 -36.61 63.50
CA ALA A 240 42.15 -35.99 63.36
C ALA A 240 42.65 -35.47 61.98
N THR A 241 43.09 -34.20 62.02
CA THR A 241 44.43 -33.71 61.59
C THR A 241 44.50 -32.73 60.40
N ILE A 242 44.71 -31.45 60.77
CA ILE A 242 45.74 -30.46 60.35
C ILE A 242 45.80 -29.95 58.88
N VAL A 243 45.54 -28.62 58.75
CA VAL A 243 46.34 -27.47 58.19
C VAL A 243 47.41 -27.82 57.12
N THR A 244 47.66 -27.11 55.99
CA THR A 244 48.04 -25.70 55.67
C THR A 244 48.06 -25.59 54.14
N ASP A 245 47.49 -24.55 53.51
CA ASP A 245 48.19 -23.36 52.96
C ASP A 245 49.55 -23.61 52.29
N THR A 246 49.67 -23.34 50.99
CA THR A 246 50.62 -22.36 50.42
C THR A 246 50.50 -22.26 48.91
N SER A 247 50.38 -21.02 48.45
CA SER A 247 50.69 -20.53 47.11
C SER A 247 52.15 -20.83 46.71
N LEU A 248 52.44 -20.80 45.41
CA LEU A 248 53.41 -19.85 44.81
C LEU A 248 53.51 -20.05 43.29
N GLU A 249 53.79 -18.94 42.64
CA GLU A 249 53.80 -18.69 41.20
C GLU A 249 55.11 -19.09 40.51
N ASP A 250 55.02 -19.05 39.18
CA ASP A 250 55.97 -18.41 38.24
C ASP A 250 57.18 -19.17 37.67
N ASP A 251 57.33 -18.86 36.39
CA ASP A 251 58.48 -18.86 35.49
C ASP A 251 58.98 -20.19 34.89
N THR A 252 58.82 -20.31 33.56
CA THR A 252 59.98 -20.39 32.66
C THR A 252 59.54 -20.25 31.20
N ALA A 253 59.99 -19.15 30.58
CA ALA A 253 60.02 -18.99 29.13
C ALA A 253 61.23 -19.70 28.49
N ALA A 254 61.06 -20.23 27.26
CA ALA A 254 62.15 -20.36 26.29
C ALA A 254 61.61 -20.45 24.83
N ALA A 255 62.26 -19.67 23.97
CA ALA A 255 62.18 -19.58 22.50
C ALA A 255 62.16 -20.94 21.78
N GLY A 256 61.64 -21.12 20.57
CA GLY A 256 61.50 -20.23 19.40
C GLY A 256 62.25 -20.89 18.24
N ASP A 257 61.60 -21.13 17.11
CA ASP A 257 62.21 -21.09 15.78
C ASP A 257 61.13 -21.06 14.71
N GLY A 258 61.37 -20.26 13.66
CA GLY A 258 60.47 -20.15 12.51
C GLY A 258 60.84 -21.15 11.42
N ASP A 259 59.91 -21.40 10.51
CA ASP A 259 60.28 -21.54 9.11
C ASP A 259 59.11 -21.19 8.20
N ALA A 260 59.46 -20.60 7.07
CA ALA A 260 58.60 -20.02 6.09
C ALA A 260 58.38 -20.97 4.91
N THR A 261 57.25 -20.76 4.22
CA THR A 261 57.03 -21.06 2.79
C THR A 261 56.98 -22.53 2.35
N VAL A 262 55.91 -22.91 1.66
CA VAL A 262 55.86 -23.03 0.19
C VAL A 262 54.47 -23.57 -0.20
N SER A 263 53.78 -22.81 -1.03
CA SER A 263 52.69 -23.28 -1.90
C SER A 263 53.29 -23.67 -3.25
N PRO A 264 52.80 -24.74 -3.89
CA PRO A 264 52.76 -24.72 -5.34
C PRO A 264 51.48 -25.32 -5.94
N GLY A 265 50.94 -24.60 -6.93
CA GLY A 265 50.74 -25.23 -8.24
C GLY A 265 49.31 -25.40 -8.72
N ASP A 266 48.88 -24.38 -9.47
CA ASP A 266 48.10 -24.42 -10.70
C ASP A 266 47.89 -25.79 -11.38
N ARG A 267 46.63 -26.00 -11.83
CA ARG A 267 46.12 -26.61 -13.08
C ARG A 267 44.59 -26.80 -12.84
N GLU A 268 43.67 -26.48 -13.74
CA GLU A 268 43.70 -26.62 -15.18
C GLU A 268 42.60 -25.72 -15.80
N GLN A 269 43.01 -24.99 -16.83
CA GLN A 269 42.18 -24.21 -17.74
C GLN A 269 41.71 -25.14 -18.85
N THR A 270 40.41 -25.26 -19.07
CA THR A 270 39.85 -25.86 -20.29
C THR A 270 39.28 -24.76 -21.17
N ASP A 271 39.98 -24.49 -22.26
CA ASP A 271 39.53 -23.68 -23.39
C ASP A 271 38.84 -24.53 -24.47
N VAL A 272 37.99 -23.84 -25.25
CA VAL A 272 37.57 -24.06 -26.65
C VAL A 272 36.26 -24.87 -26.90
N PRO A 273 35.39 -24.52 -27.90
CA PRO A 273 35.32 -23.34 -28.80
C PRO A 273 33.97 -22.57 -28.84
N ASP A 274 34.06 -21.38 -29.45
CA ASP A 274 33.01 -20.59 -30.09
C ASP A 274 32.03 -21.40 -30.97
N GLY A 275 30.75 -21.04 -30.84
CA GLY A 275 29.66 -21.43 -31.74
C GLY A 275 28.80 -20.22 -32.08
N ASP A 276 29.25 -19.48 -33.08
CA ASP A 276 28.49 -18.48 -33.83
C ASP A 276 27.22 -19.10 -34.41
N THR A 277 26.05 -18.59 -34.04
CA THR A 277 24.82 -18.66 -34.84
C THR A 277 23.98 -17.42 -34.56
N ASP A 278 24.31 -16.36 -35.29
CA ASP A 278 23.33 -15.42 -35.82
C ASP A 278 22.24 -16.19 -36.59
N GLU A 279 21.03 -16.31 -36.02
CA GLU A 279 19.81 -16.46 -36.81
C GLU A 279 18.67 -15.70 -36.14
N THR A 280 18.46 -14.48 -36.61
CA THR A 280 17.18 -13.77 -36.50
C THR A 280 16.18 -14.39 -37.49
N PRO A 281 15.02 -14.92 -37.05
CA PRO A 281 13.93 -15.21 -37.97
C PRO A 281 13.10 -13.93 -38.14
N VAL A 282 13.31 -13.24 -39.25
CA VAL A 282 12.36 -12.25 -39.77
C VAL A 282 11.19 -12.99 -40.42
N GLY A 283 9.98 -12.76 -39.91
CA GLY A 283 8.75 -12.78 -40.70
C GLY A 283 7.51 -13.36 -39.98
N PRO A 284 6.29 -13.07 -40.46
CA PRO A 284 5.88 -12.01 -41.39
C PRO A 284 5.13 -10.87 -40.66
N GLU A 285 4.99 -9.76 -41.37
CA GLU A 285 4.13 -8.61 -41.07
C GLU A 285 2.77 -9.06 -40.53
N GLN A 286 2.45 -8.66 -39.30
CA GLN A 286 1.06 -8.68 -38.85
C GLN A 286 0.37 -7.45 -39.43
N GLU A 287 -0.56 -7.75 -40.33
CA GLU A 287 -1.52 -6.85 -40.94
C GLU A 287 -2.14 -5.93 -39.89
N GLU A 288 -2.11 -4.62 -40.16
CA GLU A 288 -2.94 -3.66 -39.45
C GLU A 288 -4.41 -4.04 -39.64
N GLU A 289 -4.98 -4.70 -38.64
CA GLU A 289 -6.41 -4.84 -38.43
C GLU A 289 -6.99 -3.43 -38.12
N SER A 290 -7.15 -2.67 -39.19
CA SER A 290 -8.05 -1.54 -39.28
C SER A 290 -9.49 -2.03 -39.09
N SER A 291 -9.99 -1.98 -37.86
CA SER A 291 -11.42 -2.16 -37.63
C SER A 291 -11.99 -1.16 -36.62
N PHE A 292 -12.83 -0.30 -37.19
CA PHE A 292 -14.00 0.34 -36.58
C PHE A 292 -13.78 1.38 -35.48
N LEU A 293 -13.63 2.63 -35.93
CA LEU A 293 -14.17 3.80 -35.23
C LEU A 293 -15.72 3.72 -35.28
N PRO A 294 -16.44 3.64 -34.15
CA PRO A 294 -17.81 4.11 -34.13
C PRO A 294 -17.76 5.63 -34.02
N GLY A 295 -18.20 6.29 -35.10
CA GLY A 295 -18.37 7.73 -35.11
C GLY A 295 -19.30 8.18 -33.99
N PHE A 296 -18.78 9.02 -33.11
CA PHE A 296 -19.58 10.02 -32.42
C PHE A 296 -19.11 11.38 -32.91
N GLY A 297 -19.99 12.05 -33.65
CA GLY A 297 -19.82 13.46 -33.97
C GLY A 297 -19.81 14.24 -32.66
N ALA A 298 -18.62 14.71 -32.27
CA ALA A 298 -18.48 15.72 -31.25
C ALA A 298 -19.10 17.01 -31.80
N VAL A 299 -20.37 17.25 -31.46
CA VAL A 299 -20.94 18.59 -31.54
C VAL A 299 -20.32 19.39 -30.40
N PHE A 300 -19.25 20.13 -30.71
CA PHE A 300 -18.72 21.15 -29.82
C PHE A 300 -19.75 22.28 -29.70
N VAL A 301 -20.39 22.42 -28.55
CA VAL A 301 -21.04 23.69 -28.16
C VAL A 301 -20.03 24.49 -27.36
N VAL A 302 -19.28 25.35 -28.06
CA VAL A 302 -18.51 26.43 -27.46
C VAL A 302 -19.47 27.60 -27.21
N ILE A 303 -19.76 27.94 -25.96
CA ILE A 303 -20.38 29.23 -25.62
C ILE A 303 -19.40 30.04 -24.77
N GLY A 304 -18.70 30.93 -25.46
CA GLY A 304 -18.62 32.36 -25.18
C GLY A 304 -18.16 32.83 -23.80
N LEU A 305 -16.86 33.13 -23.71
CA LEU A 305 -16.26 34.08 -22.77
C LEU A 305 -16.87 35.49 -22.99
N LEU A 306 -17.42 36.12 -21.95
CA LEU A 306 -17.68 37.57 -21.94
C LEU A 306 -17.60 38.18 -20.53
N LEU A 307 -16.76 39.21 -20.44
CA LEU A 307 -16.40 40.04 -19.28
C LEU A 307 -17.58 40.62 -18.50
N ALA A 308 -17.42 40.76 -17.18
CA ALA A 308 -17.94 41.92 -16.45
C ALA A 308 -17.03 42.33 -15.29
N ALA A 309 -16.39 43.48 -15.47
CA ALA A 309 -15.68 44.20 -14.43
C ALA A 309 -16.66 44.83 -13.41
N ARG A 310 -16.23 44.84 -12.14
CA ARG A 310 -16.37 45.94 -11.17
C ARG A 310 -17.78 46.18 -10.55
N PHE A 311 -17.90 45.91 -9.25
CA PHE A 311 -18.55 46.86 -8.33
C PHE A 311 -17.83 46.90 -6.96
N LYS A 312 -17.13 48.01 -6.74
CA LYS A 312 -16.74 48.50 -5.42
C LYS A 312 -17.99 49.14 -4.80
N ARG A 313 -18.35 48.84 -3.55
CA ARG A 313 -19.19 49.76 -2.75
C ARG A 313 -18.73 49.84 -1.29
N LYS A 314 -18.27 51.06 -0.99
CA LYS A 314 -18.14 51.82 0.27
C LYS A 314 -17.39 51.18 1.43
#